data_AF-A0A2G8HZS0-F1
#
_entry.id   AF-A0A2G8HZS0-F1
#
_cell.length_a   1.000
_cell.length_b   1.000
_cell.length_c   1.000
_cell.angle_alpha   90.00
_cell.angle_beta   90.00
_cell.angle_gamma   90.00
#
_symmetry.space_group_name_H-M   'P 1'
#
loop_
_entity.id
_entity.type
_entity.pdbx_description
1 polymer ?
#
loop_
_entity_poly.entity_id
_entity_poly.type
_entity_poly.pdbx_seq_one_letter_code
_entity_poly.pdbx_strand_id
1 'polypeptide(L)'
;MKMITRKLLFIIFTLCFLFELSSIQAQDYENTVITDPSISRRCEELLDKRNQKVAHKQKLMELITRNRKLLKYVPKEKKTVKVKLIENYGKLKNELRLSLIKITHLEESIVRTGCPGLTL
;
A
#
# COMPACT_ATOMS: atom_id res chain seq x y z
N MET A 1 0.89 -53.40 -7.69
CA MET A 1 -0.25 -52.47 -7.87
C MET A 1 -0.42 -51.37 -6.81
N LYS A 2 0.15 -51.45 -5.59
CA LYS A 2 -0.03 -50.41 -4.54
C LYS A 2 0.73 -49.08 -4.76
N MET A 3 1.80 -49.08 -5.56
CA MET A 3 2.58 -47.85 -5.83
C MET A 3 1.97 -46.95 -6.91
N ILE A 4 1.23 -47.54 -7.85
CA ILE A 4 0.60 -46.80 -8.97
C ILE A 4 -0.62 -46.03 -8.47
N THR A 5 -1.43 -46.63 -7.58
CA THR A 5 -2.57 -45.96 -6.95
C THR A 5 -2.14 -44.78 -6.08
N ARG A 6 -1.00 -44.89 -5.37
CA ARG A 6 -0.48 -43.80 -4.54
C ARG A 6 0.03 -42.62 -5.37
N LYS A 7 0.67 -42.87 -6.52
CA LYS A 7 1.08 -41.81 -7.47
C LYS A 7 -0.13 -41.13 -8.12
N LEU A 8 -1.16 -41.89 -8.49
CA LEU A 8 -2.39 -41.34 -9.06
C LEU A 8 -3.11 -40.41 -8.07
N LEU A 9 -3.14 -40.78 -6.79
CA LEU A 9 -3.75 -39.99 -5.71
C LEU A 9 -3.00 -38.66 -5.48
N PHE A 10 -1.67 -38.67 -5.58
CA PHE A 10 -0.87 -37.44 -5.53
C PHE A 10 -1.13 -36.53 -6.73
N ILE A 11 -1.27 -37.08 -7.94
CA ILE A 11 -1.55 -36.31 -9.15
C ILE A 11 -2.93 -35.64 -9.06
N ILE A 12 -3.95 -36.38 -8.62
CA ILE A 12 -5.31 -35.84 -8.42
C ILE A 12 -5.30 -34.73 -7.36
N PHE A 13 -4.59 -34.92 -6.25
CA PHE A 13 -4.46 -33.89 -5.21
C PHE A 13 -3.79 -32.62 -5.74
N THR A 14 -2.72 -32.75 -6.54
CA THR A 14 -2.06 -31.57 -7.14
C THR A 14 -2.93 -30.85 -8.17
N LEU A 15 -3.78 -31.58 -8.92
CA LEU A 15 -4.70 -30.99 -9.90
C LEU A 15 -5.86 -30.23 -9.24
N CYS A 16 -6.41 -30.73 -8.13
CA CYS A 16 -7.43 -30.00 -7.36
C CYS A 16 -6.88 -28.72 -6.73
N PHE A 17 -5.64 -28.75 -6.21
CA PHE A 17 -5.03 -27.59 -5.56
C PHE A 17 -4.73 -26.44 -6.55
N LEU A 18 -4.49 -26.76 -7.82
CA LEU A 18 -4.26 -25.75 -8.86
C LEU A 18 -5.57 -25.10 -9.35
N PHE A 19 -6.71 -25.79 -9.24
CA PHE A 19 -8.00 -25.25 -9.69
C PHE A 19 -8.56 -24.21 -8.70
N GLU A 20 -8.39 -24.42 -7.40
CA GLU A 20 -8.86 -23.48 -6.36
C GLU A 20 -8.13 -22.12 -6.37
N LEU A 21 -6.94 -22.03 -6.98
CA LEU A 21 -6.20 -20.76 -7.06
C LEU A 21 -6.75 -19.82 -8.14
N SER A 22 -7.56 -20.33 -9.09
CA SER A 22 -8.03 -19.56 -10.25
C SER A 22 -9.35 -18.83 -10.06
N SER A 23 -10.06 -19.03 -8.93
CA SER A 23 -11.38 -18.44 -8.67
C SER A 23 -11.38 -17.15 -7.82
N ILE A 24 -10.21 -16.58 -7.49
CA ILE A 24 -10.10 -15.40 -6.59
C ILE A 24 -10.26 -14.04 -7.34
N GLN A 25 -10.39 -14.01 -8.67
CA GLN A 25 -10.49 -12.76 -9.45
C GLN A 25 -11.81 -12.53 -10.21
N ALA A 26 -12.95 -12.87 -9.62
CA ALA A 26 -14.25 -12.47 -10.17
C ALA A 26 -15.16 -11.88 -9.08
N GLN A 27 -14.84 -10.68 -8.62
CA GLN A 27 -15.76 -9.87 -7.81
C GLN A 27 -15.89 -8.47 -8.39
N ASP A 28 -17.13 -8.16 -8.79
CA ASP A 28 -17.77 -6.84 -8.67
C ASP A 28 -17.42 -5.74 -9.69
N TYR A 29 -17.48 -6.04 -11.00
CA TYR A 29 -17.37 -5.00 -12.05
C TYR A 29 -18.67 -4.21 -12.25
N GLU A 30 -19.85 -4.84 -12.13
CA GLU A 30 -21.12 -4.23 -12.56
C GLU A 30 -21.62 -3.06 -11.69
N ASN A 31 -21.14 -2.92 -10.44
CA ASN A 31 -21.60 -1.86 -9.53
C ASN A 31 -20.72 -0.58 -9.54
N THR A 32 -19.71 -0.50 -10.39
CA THR A 32 -18.71 0.61 -10.35
C THR A 32 -18.80 1.60 -11.49
N VAL A 33 -19.69 1.39 -12.46
CA VAL A 33 -19.83 2.31 -13.60
C VAL A 33 -20.60 3.54 -13.17
N ILE A 34 -19.87 4.56 -12.70
CA ILE A 34 -20.40 5.92 -12.55
C ILE A 34 -20.83 6.40 -13.95
N THR A 35 -22.12 6.45 -14.21
CA THR A 35 -22.71 6.81 -15.51
C THR A 35 -22.68 8.31 -15.79
N ASP A 36 -22.34 9.14 -14.80
CA ASP A 36 -22.18 10.59 -14.96
C ASP A 36 -20.69 10.96 -15.18
N PRO A 37 -20.32 11.54 -16.34
CA PRO A 37 -18.94 11.91 -16.66
C PRO A 37 -18.35 12.98 -15.71
N SER A 38 -19.18 13.81 -15.08
CA SER A 38 -18.73 14.83 -14.13
C SER A 38 -18.35 14.23 -12.78
N ILE A 39 -19.12 13.25 -12.30
CA ILE A 39 -18.85 12.51 -11.05
C ILE A 39 -17.64 11.60 -11.25
N SER A 40 -17.56 10.91 -12.40
CA SER A 40 -16.43 10.04 -12.76
C SER A 40 -15.10 10.81 -12.72
N ARG A 41 -15.03 11.97 -13.39
CA ARG A 41 -13.82 12.83 -13.38
C ARG A 41 -13.44 13.32 -11.98
N ARG A 42 -14.43 13.74 -11.18
CA ARG A 42 -14.19 14.19 -9.80
C ARG A 42 -13.62 13.07 -8.93
N CYS A 43 -14.12 11.85 -9.09
CA CYS A 43 -13.64 10.69 -8.36
C CYS A 43 -12.23 10.29 -8.78
N GLU A 44 -11.91 10.31 -10.07
CA GLU A 44 -10.54 10.11 -10.58
C GLU A 44 -9.55 11.12 -9.97
N GLU A 45 -9.91 12.41 -9.95
CA GLU A 45 -9.05 13.44 -9.36
C GLU A 45 -8.79 13.23 -7.86
N LEU A 46 -9.80 12.77 -7.11
CA LEU A 46 -9.64 12.47 -5.69
C LEU A 46 -8.79 11.22 -5.47
N LEU A 47 -8.96 10.18 -6.30
CA LEU A 47 -8.16 8.97 -6.27
C LEU A 47 -6.70 9.25 -6.61
N ASP A 48 -6.43 10.06 -7.64
CA ASP A 48 -5.07 10.46 -8.01
C ASP A 48 -4.40 11.24 -6.88
N LYS A 49 -5.10 12.22 -6.28
CA LYS A 49 -4.61 12.94 -5.09
C LYS A 49 -4.28 12.00 -3.94
N ARG A 50 -5.08 10.95 -3.73
CA ARG A 50 -4.84 9.94 -2.69
C ARG A 50 -3.60 9.12 -3.00
N ASN A 51 -3.44 8.65 -4.23
CA ASN A 51 -2.28 7.88 -4.67
C ASN A 51 -0.98 8.68 -4.58
N GLN A 52 -0.99 9.96 -4.96
CA GLN A 52 0.16 10.85 -4.77
C GLN A 52 0.55 10.97 -3.29
N LYS A 53 -0.42 11.10 -2.38
CA LYS A 53 -0.15 11.16 -0.93
C LYS A 53 0.37 9.83 -0.38
N VAL A 54 -0.13 8.69 -0.87
CA VAL A 54 0.37 7.37 -0.49
C VAL A 54 1.82 7.18 -0.96
N ALA A 55 2.15 7.57 -2.19
CA ALA A 55 3.52 7.56 -2.70
C ALA A 55 4.45 8.46 -1.86
N HIS A 56 3.97 9.65 -1.48
CA HIS A 56 4.72 10.53 -0.57
C HIS A 56 4.98 9.88 0.79
N LYS A 57 3.96 9.23 1.39
CA LYS A 57 4.11 8.43 2.63
C LYS A 57 5.18 7.35 2.49
N GLN A 58 5.17 6.59 1.40
CA GLN A 58 6.18 5.54 1.15
C GLN A 58 7.59 6.12 1.09
N LYS A 59 7.77 7.24 0.37
CA LYS A 59 9.05 7.95 0.31
C LYS A 59 9.54 8.43 1.69
N LEU A 60 8.66 8.96 2.52
CA LEU A 60 9.01 9.35 3.90
C LEU A 60 9.47 8.14 4.72
N MET A 61 8.80 7.00 4.61
CA MET A 61 9.18 5.77 5.30
C MET A 61 10.57 5.27 4.88
N GLU A 62 10.89 5.36 3.58
CA GLU A 62 12.23 5.05 3.09
C GLU A 62 13.28 6.00 3.65
N LEU A 63 13.03 7.31 3.65
CA LEU A 63 13.94 8.32 4.17
C LEU A 63 14.20 8.12 5.67
N ILE A 64 13.15 7.79 6.44
CA ILE A 64 13.27 7.43 7.86
C ILE A 64 14.17 6.21 8.04
N THR A 65 13.97 5.17 7.22
CA THR A 65 14.77 3.95 7.26
C THR A 65 16.23 4.22 6.92
N ARG A 66 16.50 5.02 5.88
CA ARG A 66 17.85 5.46 5.51
C ARG A 66 18.50 6.29 6.62
N ASN A 67 17.77 7.23 7.22
CA ASN A 67 18.28 8.05 8.32
C ASN A 67 18.67 7.19 9.52
N ARG A 68 17.82 6.23 9.92
CA ARG A 68 18.15 5.27 10.99
C ARG A 68 19.40 4.44 10.68
N LYS A 69 19.55 3.97 9.43
CA LYS A 69 20.76 3.26 9.00
C LYS A 69 21.98 4.17 9.13
N LEU A 70 21.92 5.40 8.64
CA LEU A 70 23.02 6.36 8.77
C LEU A 70 23.40 6.60 10.23
N LEU A 71 22.43 6.79 11.13
CA LEU A 71 22.68 6.94 12.56
C LEU A 71 23.45 5.76 13.17
N LYS A 72 23.23 4.54 12.68
CA LYS A 72 23.93 3.34 13.15
C LYS A 72 25.41 3.32 12.75
N TYR A 73 25.73 3.86 11.57
CA TYR A 73 27.09 3.81 10.99
C TYR A 73 27.91 5.08 11.23
N VAL A 74 27.33 6.13 11.80
CA VAL A 74 28.06 7.39 12.07
C VAL A 74 29.08 7.16 13.20
N PRO A 75 30.37 7.46 12.95
CA PRO A 75 31.42 7.31 13.96
C PRO A 75 31.28 8.38 15.06
N LYS A 76 31.73 8.08 16.28
CA LYS A 76 31.46 8.88 17.51
C LYS A 76 32.04 10.29 17.45
N GLU A 77 33.09 10.47 16.66
CA GLU A 77 33.83 11.71 16.44
C GLU A 77 32.98 12.71 15.66
N LYS A 78 32.06 12.25 14.81
CA LYS A 78 31.20 13.09 13.96
C LYS A 78 29.92 13.53 14.68
N LYS A 79 30.08 14.21 15.83
CA LYS A 79 28.96 14.68 16.68
C LYS A 79 27.94 15.53 15.90
N THR A 80 28.38 16.48 15.09
CA THR A 80 27.51 17.36 14.30
C THR A 80 26.63 16.58 13.32
N VAL A 81 27.18 15.56 12.67
CA VAL A 81 26.42 14.71 11.73
C VAL A 81 25.35 13.92 12.49
N LYS A 82 25.69 13.39 13.67
CA LYS A 82 24.74 12.66 14.51
C LYS A 82 23.57 13.55 14.95
N VAL A 83 23.83 14.77 15.40
CA VAL A 83 22.80 15.75 15.78
C VAL A 83 21.86 16.04 14.60
N LYS A 84 22.43 16.39 13.43
CA LYS A 84 21.64 16.66 12.22
C LYS A 84 20.78 15.47 11.79
N LEU A 85 21.29 14.24 11.92
CA LEU A 85 20.53 13.04 11.60
C LEU A 85 19.36 12.82 12.58
N ILE A 86 19.57 13.05 13.88
CA ILE A 86 18.51 12.99 14.90
C ILE A 86 17.41 14.02 14.62
N GLU A 87 17.80 15.28 14.35
CA GLU A 87 16.85 16.34 14.01
C GLU A 87 16.06 15.99 12.73
N ASN A 88 16.75 15.52 11.70
CA ASN A 88 16.12 15.13 10.45
C ASN A 88 15.15 13.95 10.65
N TYR A 89 15.50 12.98 11.50
CA TYR A 89 14.60 11.89 11.85
C TYR A 89 13.32 12.41 12.54
N GLY A 90 13.44 13.38 13.46
CA GLY A 90 12.30 14.04 14.08
C GLY A 90 11.41 14.75 13.06
N LYS A 91 12.00 15.53 12.14
CA LYS A 91 11.28 16.21 11.06
C LYS A 91 10.54 15.23 10.16
N LEU A 92 11.20 14.16 9.73
CA LEU A 92 10.61 13.12 8.88
C LEU A 92 9.43 12.40 9.57
N LYS A 93 9.53 12.13 10.87
CA LYS A 93 8.42 11.54 11.64
C LYS A 93 7.21 12.48 11.71
N ASN A 94 7.44 13.77 11.95
CA ASN A 94 6.37 14.76 12.00
C ASN A 94 5.68 14.87 10.64
N GLU A 95 6.45 14.94 9.56
CA GLU A 95 5.91 14.98 8.20
C GLU A 95 5.11 13.73 7.86
N LEU A 96 5.60 12.55 8.26
CA LEU A 96 4.87 11.29 8.09
C LEU A 96 3.53 11.31 8.84
N ARG A 97 3.51 11.79 10.08
CA ARG A 97 2.27 11.92 10.87
C ARG A 97 1.28 12.85 10.18
N LEU A 98 1.73 14.01 9.71
CA LEU A 98 0.88 14.95 8.97
C LEU A 98 0.35 14.34 7.66
N SER A 99 1.20 13.61 6.94
CA SER A 99 0.82 12.93 5.70
C SER A 99 -0.25 11.86 5.95
N LEU A 100 -0.18 11.12 7.05
CA LEU A 100 -1.20 10.13 7.43
C LEU A 100 -2.55 10.80 7.70
N ILE A 101 -2.58 11.87 8.50
CA ILE A 101 -3.81 12.63 8.78
C ILE A 101 -4.46 13.13 7.49
N LYS A 102 -3.64 13.67 6.57
CA LYS A 102 -4.12 14.14 5.26
C LYS A 102 -4.68 13.02 4.38
N ILE A 103 -4.13 11.82 4.46
CA ILE A 103 -4.67 10.65 3.73
C ILE A 103 -6.01 10.27 4.32
N THR A 104 -6.12 10.11 5.64
CA THR A 104 -7.37 9.75 6.32
C THR A 104 -8.49 10.74 6.02
N HIS A 105 -8.22 12.04 6.12
CA HIS A 105 -9.21 13.06 5.78
C HIS A 105 -9.64 13.00 4.30
N LEU A 106 -8.72 12.68 3.39
CA LEU A 106 -9.05 12.53 1.98
C LEU A 106 -9.88 11.28 1.73
N GLU A 107 -9.58 10.17 2.40
CA GLU A 107 -10.37 8.93 2.35
C GLU A 107 -11.78 9.17 2.87
N GLU A 108 -11.94 9.86 4.01
CA GLU A 108 -13.26 10.27 4.52
C GLU A 108 -14.02 11.15 3.50
N SER A 109 -13.33 12.07 2.83
CA SER A 109 -13.93 12.93 1.80
C SER A 109 -14.39 12.12 0.58
N ILE A 110 -13.61 11.11 0.16
CA ILE A 110 -13.95 10.22 -0.97
C ILE A 110 -15.20 9.40 -0.61
N VAL A 111 -15.23 8.81 0.60
CA VAL A 111 -16.39 8.05 1.10
C VAL A 111 -17.63 8.94 1.16
N ARG A 112 -17.53 10.16 1.74
CA ARG A 112 -18.68 11.09 1.83
C ARG A 112 -19.19 11.57 0.48
N THR A 113 -18.32 11.67 -0.52
CA THR A 113 -18.70 12.13 -1.87
C THR A 113 -19.33 11.00 -2.71
N GLY A 114 -19.30 9.76 -2.21
CA GLY A 114 -19.92 8.62 -2.90
C GLY A 114 -19.13 8.14 -4.12
N CYS A 115 -17.80 8.32 -4.12
CA CYS A 115 -16.94 7.81 -5.18
C CYS A 115 -16.70 6.29 -5.01
N PRO A 116 -17.30 5.41 -5.85
CA PRO A 116 -16.99 3.98 -5.83
C PRO A 116 -15.53 3.75 -6.26
N GLY A 117 -14.80 2.89 -5.57
CA GLY A 117 -13.39 2.59 -5.87
C GLY A 117 -12.45 2.57 -4.66
N LEU A 118 -12.93 2.85 -3.45
CA LEU A 118 -12.23 2.50 -2.21
C LEU A 118 -12.53 1.04 -1.86
N THR A 119 -11.94 0.10 -2.59
CA THR A 119 -11.76 -1.24 -2.04
C THR A 119 -10.67 -1.14 -0.97
N LEU A 120 -11.05 -1.40 0.28
CA LEU A 120 -10.15 -1.54 1.44
C LEU A 120 -9.29 -2.79 1.30
#